data_AF-A0A1Y3U7J8-F1
#
_entry.id   AF-A0A1Y3U7J8-F1
#
_cell.length_a   1.000
_cell.length_b   1.000
_cell.length_c   1.000
_cell.angle_alpha   90.00
_cell.angle_beta   90.00
_cell.angle_gamma   90.00
#
_symmetry.space_group_name_H-M   'P 1'
#
loop_
_entity.id
_entity.type
_entity.pdbx_description
1 polymer ?
#
loop_
_entity_poly.entity_id
_entity_poly.type
_entity_poly.pdbx_seq_one_letter_code
_entity_poly.pdbx_strand_id
1 'polypeptide(L)'
;MFKALRTIPVIFDIIRDMEEICPNAWLINFTNPVGIVSEAVMRYTSWQRYVGLCNCPISMRFGIARWMGVDPARVRMELSGLNHHFFVTDVFIDGKSCFDEVLDRYCELPVEELGTMKNIMAIPWSSALVRGLRAVPVSYLNYYFSTREELAQLMADYRTHGVRAEVVKQVEAELFELYRDPELHEKPKRLEERGGAHYSDAACSLIDSIVNDRGDIQYVDVRNGGAVSSLPAESAIECAAMITADGPKPLAVGELSPAINGSIQTIKSFERLVAEAAVTGNRDLLVAALVANPLCDSDAVAYDVIDELLDAHLAYLPQFFGCEHERR
;
A
#
# COMPACT_ATOMS: atom_id res chain seq x y z
N MET A 1 2.47 -5.11 -10.27
CA MET A 1 1.64 -5.29 -11.48
C MET A 1 0.88 -6.62 -11.46
N PHE A 2 1.51 -7.78 -11.72
CA PHE A 2 0.81 -9.07 -11.91
C PHE A 2 -0.07 -9.53 -10.72
N LYS A 3 0.29 -9.16 -9.49
CA LYS A 3 -0.60 -9.37 -8.34
C LYS A 3 -1.94 -8.64 -8.52
N ALA A 4 -1.96 -7.40 -9.03
CA ALA A 4 -3.19 -6.66 -9.31
C ALA A 4 -4.04 -7.36 -10.39
N LEU A 5 -3.39 -7.84 -11.46
CA LEU A 5 -4.07 -8.51 -12.57
C LEU A 5 -4.84 -9.76 -12.12
N ARG A 6 -4.29 -10.51 -11.16
CA ARG A 6 -4.97 -11.66 -10.55
C ARG A 6 -6.03 -11.26 -9.52
N THR A 7 -5.81 -10.17 -8.80
CA THR A 7 -6.67 -9.75 -7.69
C THR A 7 -7.93 -9.01 -8.16
N ILE A 8 -7.81 -8.08 -9.11
CA ILE A 8 -8.90 -7.18 -9.49
C ILE A 8 -10.15 -7.94 -9.96
N PRO A 9 -10.05 -8.96 -10.85
CA PRO A 9 -11.22 -9.73 -11.26
C PRO A 9 -11.94 -10.36 -10.07
N VAL A 10 -11.20 -10.96 -9.13
CA VAL A 10 -11.79 -11.59 -7.93
C VAL A 10 -12.45 -10.57 -7.01
N ILE A 11 -11.86 -9.38 -6.85
CA ILE A 11 -12.49 -8.30 -6.07
C ILE A 11 -13.78 -7.84 -6.75
N PHE A 12 -13.84 -7.81 -8.08
CA PHE A 12 -15.06 -7.46 -8.80
C PHE A 12 -16.12 -8.55 -8.64
N ASP A 13 -15.73 -9.82 -8.61
CA ASP A 13 -16.64 -10.93 -8.31
C ASP A 13 -17.25 -10.79 -6.92
N ILE A 14 -16.42 -10.50 -5.91
CA ILE A 14 -16.87 -10.22 -4.54
C ILE A 14 -17.82 -9.02 -4.50
N ILE A 15 -17.53 -7.94 -5.22
CA ILE A 15 -18.40 -6.76 -5.28
C ILE A 15 -19.77 -7.13 -5.89
N ARG A 16 -19.81 -7.94 -6.96
CA ARG A 16 -21.07 -8.39 -7.56
C ARG A 16 -21.90 -9.22 -6.56
N ASP A 17 -21.26 -10.11 -5.81
CA ASP A 17 -21.94 -10.85 -4.74
C ASP A 17 -22.45 -9.91 -3.64
N MET A 18 -21.67 -8.88 -3.27
CA MET A 18 -22.07 -7.89 -2.27
C MET A 18 -23.24 -7.02 -2.74
N GLU A 19 -23.30 -6.66 -4.03
CA GLU A 19 -24.41 -5.94 -4.64
C GLU A 19 -25.73 -6.71 -4.51
N GLU A 20 -25.69 -8.05 -4.59
CA GLU A 20 -26.87 -8.90 -4.43
C GLU A 20 -27.20 -9.21 -2.96
N ILE A 21 -26.20 -9.64 -2.19
CA ILE A 21 -26.39 -10.26 -0.88
C ILE A 21 -26.41 -9.21 0.25
N CYS A 22 -25.56 -8.20 0.17
CA CYS A 22 -25.36 -7.24 1.24
C CYS A 22 -25.09 -5.81 0.72
N PRO A 23 -26.03 -5.19 -0.02
CA PRO A 23 -25.80 -3.94 -0.77
C PRO A 23 -25.44 -2.72 0.10
N ASN A 24 -25.59 -2.83 1.43
CA ASN A 24 -25.26 -1.77 2.38
C ASN A 24 -23.96 -2.02 3.16
N ALA A 25 -23.27 -3.15 2.91
CA ALA A 25 -22.04 -3.48 3.61
C ALA A 25 -20.88 -2.57 3.18
N TRP A 26 -19.85 -2.49 4.02
CA TRP A 26 -18.57 -1.91 3.66
C TRP A 26 -17.60 -3.00 3.21
N LEU A 27 -16.96 -2.80 2.06
CA LEU A 27 -15.81 -3.59 1.64
C LEU A 27 -14.54 -2.93 2.18
N ILE A 28 -13.94 -3.55 3.18
CA ILE A 28 -12.67 -3.12 3.78
C ILE A 28 -11.56 -4.02 3.22
N ASN A 29 -10.72 -3.48 2.34
CA ASN A 29 -9.75 -4.26 1.57
C ASN A 29 -8.31 -4.12 2.10
N PHE A 30 -7.68 -5.26 2.42
CA PHE A 30 -6.24 -5.37 2.73
C PHE A 30 -5.45 -6.01 1.59
N THR A 31 -6.16 -6.51 0.57
CA THR A 31 -5.56 -7.31 -0.48
C THR A 31 -4.70 -6.42 -1.36
N ASN A 32 -3.41 -6.57 -1.21
CA ASN A 32 -2.44 -5.84 -2.01
C ASN A 32 -2.50 -6.20 -3.52
N PRO A 33 -2.02 -5.33 -4.41
CA PRO A 33 -1.61 -3.94 -4.15
C PRO A 33 -2.84 -3.05 -3.92
N VAL A 34 -3.00 -2.51 -2.70
CA VAL A 34 -4.27 -1.90 -2.28
C VAL A 34 -4.54 -0.64 -3.11
N GLY A 35 -3.52 0.15 -3.43
CA GLY A 35 -3.64 1.33 -4.31
C GLY A 35 -4.25 1.01 -5.68
N ILE A 36 -3.67 0.05 -6.41
CA ILE A 36 -4.16 -0.36 -7.75
C ILE A 36 -5.55 -1.01 -7.68
N VAL A 37 -5.81 -1.85 -6.67
CA VAL A 37 -7.14 -2.46 -6.47
C VAL A 37 -8.19 -1.38 -6.19
N SER A 38 -7.87 -0.43 -5.32
CA SER A 38 -8.74 0.72 -5.00
C SER A 38 -9.01 1.58 -6.23
N GLU A 39 -7.97 1.86 -7.02
CA GLU A 39 -8.07 2.58 -8.29
C GLU A 39 -9.04 1.87 -9.24
N ALA A 40 -8.92 0.55 -9.37
CA ALA A 40 -9.79 -0.25 -10.24
C ALA A 40 -11.24 -0.24 -9.76
N VAL A 41 -11.48 -0.45 -8.45
CA VAL A 41 -12.84 -0.40 -7.87
C VAL A 41 -13.49 0.96 -8.10
N MET A 42 -12.77 2.05 -7.81
CA MET A 42 -13.31 3.41 -7.92
C MET A 42 -13.58 3.85 -9.36
N ARG A 43 -12.86 3.30 -10.34
CA ARG A 43 -13.04 3.64 -11.76
C ARG A 43 -14.04 2.77 -12.49
N TYR A 44 -14.04 1.47 -12.20
CA TYR A 44 -14.73 0.47 -13.03
C TYR A 44 -15.90 -0.22 -12.34
N THR A 45 -16.24 0.18 -11.11
CA THR A 45 -17.42 -0.32 -10.40
C THR A 45 -18.27 0.83 -9.84
N SER A 46 -19.55 0.54 -9.56
CA SER A 46 -20.46 1.46 -8.86
C SER A 46 -20.30 1.44 -7.34
N TRP A 47 -19.50 0.53 -6.77
CA TRP A 47 -19.44 0.27 -5.34
C TRP A 47 -18.76 1.42 -4.57
N GLN A 48 -19.56 2.24 -3.87
CA GLN A 48 -19.05 3.40 -3.14
C GLN A 48 -18.58 3.07 -1.71
N ARG A 49 -19.11 2.00 -1.11
CA ARG A 49 -18.77 1.59 0.27
C ARG A 49 -17.49 0.75 0.28
N TYR A 50 -16.41 1.35 -0.18
CA TYR A 50 -15.09 0.74 -0.27
C TYR A 50 -14.06 1.56 0.50
N VAL A 51 -13.21 0.89 1.27
CA VAL A 51 -12.02 1.49 1.90
C VAL A 51 -10.86 0.51 1.77
N GLY A 52 -9.73 0.98 1.24
CA GLY A 52 -8.48 0.22 1.32
C GLY A 52 -7.73 0.58 2.60
N LEU A 53 -7.04 -0.40 3.19
CA LEU A 53 -6.19 -0.18 4.36
C LEU A 53 -4.78 -0.71 4.15
N CYS A 54 -3.84 0.02 4.76
CA CYS A 54 -2.44 -0.34 4.86
C CYS A 54 -1.96 -0.23 6.31
N ASN A 55 -0.96 -1.02 6.67
CA ASN A 55 -0.32 -0.94 7.98
C ASN A 55 0.87 0.05 8.03
N CYS A 56 1.28 0.63 6.88
CA CYS A 56 2.39 1.58 6.85
C CYS A 56 2.11 2.84 7.69
N PRO A 57 0.97 3.53 7.53
CA PRO A 57 0.70 4.76 8.28
C PRO A 57 0.66 4.54 9.79
N ILE A 58 0.01 3.47 10.26
CA ILE A 58 -0.05 3.16 11.71
C ILE A 58 1.34 2.87 12.28
N SER A 59 2.18 2.17 11.53
CA SER A 59 3.56 1.88 11.93
C SER A 59 4.40 3.17 12.03
N MET A 60 4.27 4.07 11.04
CA MET A 60 4.95 5.37 11.07
C MET A 60 4.48 6.25 12.23
N ARG A 61 3.16 6.29 12.51
CA ARG A 61 2.60 7.00 13.66
C ARG A 61 3.22 6.50 14.98
N PHE A 62 3.35 5.18 15.13
CA PHE A 62 3.94 4.59 16.33
C PHE A 62 5.45 4.88 16.45
N GLY A 63 6.18 4.88 15.33
CA GLY A 63 7.58 5.30 15.26
C GLY A 63 7.74 6.76 15.70
N ILE A 64 6.99 7.67 15.10
CA ILE A 64 7.00 9.10 15.43
C ILE A 64 6.64 9.35 16.90
N ALA A 65 5.60 8.69 17.41
CA ALA A 65 5.22 8.79 18.82
C ALA A 65 6.38 8.39 19.76
N ARG A 66 7.11 7.32 19.40
CA ARG A 66 8.30 6.88 20.14
C ARG A 66 9.43 7.90 20.07
N TRP A 67 9.74 8.44 18.89
CA TRP A 67 10.79 9.45 18.72
C TRP A 67 10.52 10.71 19.55
N MET A 68 9.24 11.07 19.68
CA MET A 68 8.77 12.24 20.40
C MET A 68 8.44 11.96 21.88
N GLY A 69 8.52 10.69 22.33
CA GLY A 69 8.23 10.30 23.72
C GLY A 69 6.78 10.54 24.16
N VAL A 70 5.81 10.37 23.24
CA VAL A 70 4.37 10.59 23.50
C VAL A 70 3.54 9.35 23.22
N ASP A 71 2.30 9.34 23.70
CA ASP A 71 1.31 8.33 23.34
C ASP A 71 0.94 8.48 21.84
N PRO A 72 0.92 7.38 21.05
CA PRO A 72 0.47 7.41 19.66
C PRO A 72 -0.90 8.07 19.46
N ALA A 73 -1.83 7.95 20.40
CA ALA A 73 -3.14 8.57 20.38
C ALA A 73 -3.09 10.10 20.18
N ARG A 74 -2.02 10.75 20.66
CA ARG A 74 -1.80 12.21 20.56
C ARG A 74 -1.19 12.65 19.25
N VAL A 75 -0.68 11.70 18.45
CA VAL A 75 -0.02 11.97 17.17
C VAL A 75 -1.04 11.91 16.04
N ARG A 76 -1.13 13.01 15.28
CA ARG A 76 -1.77 13.08 13.98
C ARG A 76 -0.72 13.41 12.92
N MET A 77 -0.85 12.83 11.74
CA MET A 77 0.03 13.04 10.62
C MET A 77 -0.78 13.60 9.45
N GLU A 78 -0.14 14.40 8.61
CA GLU A 78 -0.61 14.68 7.26
C GLU A 78 0.15 13.79 6.29
N LEU A 79 -0.59 13.06 5.45
CA LEU A 79 -0.04 12.14 4.46
C LEU A 79 -0.45 12.61 3.07
N SER A 80 0.51 12.58 2.18
CA SER A 80 0.34 12.92 0.77
C SER A 80 0.92 11.83 -0.10
N GLY A 81 0.06 11.15 -0.88
CA GLY A 81 0.50 10.20 -1.90
C GLY A 81 -0.47 9.05 -2.11
N LEU A 82 0.10 7.89 -2.38
CA LEU A 82 -0.60 6.66 -2.77
C LEU A 82 -0.23 5.54 -1.78
N ASN A 83 -0.99 4.46 -1.80
CA ASN A 83 -0.63 3.25 -1.07
C ASN A 83 0.81 2.82 -1.37
N HIS A 84 1.63 2.65 -0.33
CA HIS A 84 3.06 2.31 -0.44
C HIS A 84 3.92 3.32 -1.23
N HIS A 85 3.39 4.50 -1.56
CA HIS A 85 4.11 5.59 -2.22
C HIS A 85 3.60 6.94 -1.72
N PHE A 86 3.71 7.16 -0.42
CA PHE A 86 3.30 8.39 0.26
C PHE A 86 4.42 8.99 1.10
N PHE A 87 4.19 10.22 1.50
CA PHE A 87 5.08 10.99 2.34
C PHE A 87 4.29 11.59 3.51
N VAL A 88 4.86 11.54 4.72
CA VAL A 88 4.35 12.33 5.84
C VAL A 88 4.89 13.75 5.69
N THR A 89 4.00 14.72 5.53
CA THR A 89 4.33 16.12 5.20
C THR A 89 4.19 17.07 6.38
N ASP A 90 3.45 16.67 7.41
CA ASP A 90 3.37 17.37 8.70
C ASP A 90 3.01 16.37 9.81
N VAL A 91 3.33 16.71 11.05
CA VAL A 91 3.01 15.94 12.25
C VAL A 91 2.53 16.91 13.32
N PHE A 92 1.39 16.58 13.91
CA PHE A 92 0.76 17.34 14.99
C PHE A 92 0.72 16.52 16.26
N ILE A 93 1.13 17.13 17.37
CA ILE A 93 0.93 16.59 18.72
C ILE A 93 0.01 17.57 19.46
N ASP A 94 -1.14 17.08 19.91
CA ASP A 94 -2.20 17.88 20.54
C ASP A 94 -2.57 19.15 19.76
N GLY A 95 -2.59 19.03 18.43
CA GLY A 95 -2.98 20.12 17.51
C GLY A 95 -1.88 21.11 17.17
N LYS A 96 -0.66 20.98 17.71
CA LYS A 96 0.49 21.81 17.34
C LYS A 96 1.40 21.05 16.39
N SER A 97 1.73 21.66 15.24
CA SER A 97 2.75 21.11 14.33
C SER A 97 4.11 21.04 15.05
N CYS A 98 4.75 19.89 14.95
CA CYS A 98 6.08 19.60 15.47
C CYS A 98 6.99 19.00 14.38
N PHE A 99 6.68 19.28 13.11
CA PHE A 99 7.31 18.57 12.00
C PHE A 99 8.81 18.83 11.84
N ASP A 100 9.29 20.04 12.14
CA ASP A 100 10.72 20.33 12.13
C ASP A 100 11.48 19.46 13.14
N GLU A 101 10.93 19.30 14.35
CA GLU A 101 11.54 18.42 15.37
C GLU A 101 11.51 16.95 14.92
N VAL A 102 10.41 16.49 14.31
CA VAL A 102 10.31 15.13 13.75
C VAL A 102 11.36 14.90 12.65
N LEU A 103 11.57 15.87 11.76
CA LEU A 103 12.59 15.78 10.70
C LEU A 103 14.00 15.72 11.28
N ASP A 104 14.31 16.53 12.30
CA ASP A 104 15.63 16.50 12.95
C ASP A 104 15.85 15.17 13.67
N ARG A 105 14.85 14.66 14.41
CA ARG A 105 14.90 13.32 15.03
C ARG A 105 15.12 12.23 13.99
N TYR A 106 14.37 12.23 12.90
CA TYR A 106 14.53 11.26 11.82
C TYR A 106 15.98 11.26 11.28
N CYS A 107 16.59 12.44 11.14
CA CYS A 107 17.94 12.59 10.61
C CYS A 107 19.05 12.19 11.60
N GLU A 108 18.78 12.20 12.90
CA GLU A 108 19.75 11.92 13.97
C GLU A 108 19.67 10.49 14.50
N LEU A 109 18.49 9.86 14.43
CA LEU A 109 18.27 8.52 14.95
C LEU A 109 19.01 7.46 14.11
N PRO A 110 19.54 6.41 14.77
CA PRO A 110 20.07 5.26 14.06
C PRO A 110 18.94 4.51 13.35
N VAL A 111 19.26 3.82 12.25
CA VAL A 111 18.27 3.22 11.35
C VAL A 111 17.39 2.18 12.05
N GLU A 112 17.94 1.48 13.04
CA GLU A 112 17.24 0.48 13.85
C GLU A 112 16.13 1.09 14.70
N GLU A 113 16.23 2.38 15.03
CA GLU A 113 15.25 3.13 15.82
C GLU A 113 14.17 3.81 14.96
N LEU A 114 14.37 3.88 13.64
CA LEU A 114 13.39 4.46 12.71
C LEU A 114 12.15 3.58 12.50
N GLY A 115 12.21 2.31 12.90
CA GLY A 115 11.04 1.41 12.87
C GLY A 115 10.52 1.14 11.46
N THR A 116 11.18 0.24 10.74
CA THR A 116 10.69 -0.27 9.44
C THR A 116 9.87 -1.54 9.61
N MET A 117 9.02 -1.85 8.63
CA MET A 117 8.33 -3.15 8.59
C MET A 117 9.32 -4.26 8.25
N LYS A 118 9.15 -5.46 8.83
CA LYS A 118 10.08 -6.59 8.65
C LYS A 118 10.23 -7.09 7.20
N ASN A 119 9.29 -6.74 6.32
CA ASN A 119 9.31 -7.13 4.90
C ASN A 119 9.95 -6.07 4.00
N ILE A 120 10.53 -4.99 4.54
CA ILE A 120 11.17 -3.92 3.79
C ILE A 120 12.52 -3.63 4.42
N MET A 121 13.54 -3.44 3.60
CA MET A 121 14.85 -3.08 4.11
C MET A 121 14.83 -1.75 4.86
N ALA A 122 15.59 -1.68 5.94
CA ALA A 122 15.87 -0.44 6.64
C ALA A 122 17.13 0.20 6.04
N ILE A 123 16.98 0.86 4.88
CA ILE A 123 18.04 1.69 4.30
C ILE A 123 17.79 3.13 4.77
N PRO A 124 18.72 3.76 5.51
CA PRO A 124 18.52 5.13 5.94
C PRO A 124 18.74 6.08 4.76
N TRP A 125 17.79 6.98 4.51
CA TRP A 125 18.01 8.06 3.56
C TRP A 125 18.93 9.13 4.14
N SER A 126 19.69 9.80 3.28
CA SER A 126 20.52 10.92 3.73
C SER A 126 19.67 12.04 4.32
N SER A 127 20.16 12.69 5.38
CA SER A 127 19.49 13.84 5.98
C SER A 127 19.27 14.97 4.97
N ALA A 128 20.16 15.10 3.97
CA ALA A 128 20.01 16.07 2.89
C ALA A 128 18.78 15.78 2.00
N LEU A 129 18.51 14.51 1.68
CA LEU A 129 17.32 14.12 0.93
C LEU A 129 16.05 14.43 1.73
N VAL A 130 15.99 13.99 2.99
CA VAL A 130 14.80 14.16 3.84
C VAL A 130 14.50 15.65 4.09
N ARG A 131 15.53 16.45 4.39
CA ARG A 131 15.40 17.90 4.54
C ARG A 131 15.04 18.60 3.22
N GLY A 132 15.57 18.13 2.08
CA GLY A 132 15.26 18.65 0.76
C GLY A 132 13.83 18.37 0.32
N LEU A 133 13.31 17.17 0.63
CA LEU A 133 11.92 16.81 0.41
C LEU A 133 10.96 17.59 1.34
N ARG A 134 11.43 17.95 2.54
CA ARG A 134 10.59 18.38 3.67
C ARG A 134 9.43 17.41 3.90
N ALA A 135 9.76 16.13 3.89
CA ALA A 135 8.80 15.04 4.02
C ALA A 135 9.51 13.80 4.58
N VAL A 136 8.82 13.00 5.39
CA VAL A 136 9.31 11.67 5.79
C VAL A 136 8.71 10.63 4.82
N PRO A 137 9.52 10.00 3.95
CA PRO A 137 9.02 9.02 2.99
C PRO A 137 8.61 7.70 3.67
N VAL A 138 7.59 7.02 3.15
CA VAL A 138 7.27 5.64 3.57
C VAL A 138 8.39 4.68 3.17
N SER A 139 8.68 3.64 3.97
CA SER A 139 9.82 2.74 3.73
C SER A 139 9.82 2.02 2.38
N TYR A 140 8.65 1.85 1.74
CA TYR A 140 8.58 1.33 0.36
C TYR A 140 9.32 2.21 -0.67
N LEU A 141 9.58 3.48 -0.34
CA LEU A 141 10.38 4.34 -1.21
C LEU A 141 11.85 3.92 -1.32
N ASN A 142 12.32 2.95 -0.52
CA ASN A 142 13.63 2.32 -0.72
C ASN A 142 13.76 1.63 -2.09
N TYR A 143 12.67 1.05 -2.61
CA TYR A 143 12.67 0.50 -3.97
C TYR A 143 13.04 1.56 -5.03
N TYR A 144 12.73 2.84 -4.80
CA TYR A 144 12.89 3.93 -5.76
C TYR A 144 14.08 4.85 -5.47
N PHE A 145 14.37 5.13 -4.20
CA PHE A 145 15.44 6.02 -3.78
C PHE A 145 16.76 5.29 -3.52
N SER A 146 16.71 3.95 -3.38
CA SER A 146 17.86 3.09 -3.13
C SER A 146 17.77 1.81 -3.97
N THR A 147 17.29 1.94 -5.21
CA THR A 147 17.01 0.81 -6.12
C THR A 147 18.19 -0.14 -6.28
N ARG A 148 19.40 0.40 -6.41
CA ARG A 148 20.62 -0.40 -6.60
C ARG A 148 20.90 -1.25 -5.36
N GLU A 149 20.85 -0.63 -4.18
CA GLU A 149 21.12 -1.26 -2.89
C GLU A 149 20.06 -2.31 -2.57
N GLU A 150 18.78 -1.97 -2.77
CA GLU A 150 17.64 -2.87 -2.57
C GLU A 150 17.75 -4.10 -3.50
N LEU A 151 18.04 -3.90 -4.78
CA LEU A 151 18.22 -5.01 -5.73
C LEU A 151 19.41 -5.89 -5.35
N ALA A 152 20.53 -5.30 -4.93
CA ALA A 152 21.70 -6.06 -4.51
C ALA A 152 21.39 -6.97 -3.33
N GLN A 153 20.63 -6.47 -2.34
CA GLN A 153 20.20 -7.28 -1.21
C GLN A 153 19.19 -8.36 -1.61
N LEU A 154 18.17 -8.02 -2.40
CA LEU A 154 17.19 -9.00 -2.88
C LEU A 154 17.87 -10.16 -3.63
N MET A 155 18.93 -9.86 -4.40
CA MET A 155 19.74 -10.88 -5.06
C MET A 155 20.61 -11.68 -4.10
N ALA A 156 21.11 -11.06 -3.02
CA ALA A 156 21.83 -11.78 -1.96
C ALA A 156 20.89 -12.74 -1.22
N ASP A 157 19.73 -12.25 -0.79
CA ASP A 157 18.65 -12.98 -0.12
C ASP A 157 18.19 -14.18 -0.96
N TYR A 158 17.95 -13.95 -2.26
CA TYR A 158 17.58 -15.00 -3.19
C TYR A 158 18.60 -16.14 -3.23
N ARG A 159 19.90 -15.82 -3.17
CA ARG A 159 20.99 -16.80 -3.20
C ARG A 159 21.15 -17.56 -1.87
N THR A 160 20.78 -16.95 -0.75
CA THR A 160 21.02 -17.52 0.59
C THR A 160 19.81 -18.27 1.14
N HIS A 161 18.61 -17.71 0.99
CA HIS A 161 17.38 -18.23 1.57
C HIS A 161 16.15 -18.12 0.65
N GLY A 162 16.37 -17.84 -0.65
CA GLY A 162 15.31 -17.77 -1.63
C GLY A 162 14.50 -16.48 -1.58
N VAL A 163 13.36 -16.45 -2.26
CA VAL A 163 12.50 -15.26 -2.29
C VAL A 163 11.66 -15.14 -1.02
N ARG A 164 11.20 -13.93 -0.72
CA ARG A 164 10.37 -13.66 0.46
C ARG A 164 9.13 -14.56 0.55
N ALA A 165 8.52 -14.91 -0.58
CA ALA A 165 7.37 -15.81 -0.61
C ALA A 165 7.68 -17.23 -0.10
N GLU A 166 8.89 -17.74 -0.34
CA GLU A 166 9.32 -19.06 0.14
C GLU A 166 9.54 -19.06 1.65
N VAL A 167 10.14 -17.99 2.17
CA VAL A 167 10.27 -17.78 3.63
C VAL A 167 8.90 -17.70 4.28
N VAL A 168 7.97 -16.92 3.73
CA VAL A 168 6.60 -16.79 4.26
C VAL A 168 5.86 -18.12 4.18
N LYS A 169 6.03 -18.90 3.12
CA LYS A 169 5.44 -20.24 2.99
C LYS A 169 5.87 -21.17 4.12
N GLN A 170 7.15 -21.13 4.52
CA GLN A 170 7.65 -21.91 5.65
C GLN A 170 7.06 -21.43 6.99
N VAL A 171 7.09 -20.12 7.23
CA VAL A 171 6.49 -19.49 8.43
C VAL A 171 5.01 -19.84 8.55
N GLU A 172 4.25 -19.82 7.45
CA GLU A 172 2.83 -20.20 7.45
C GLU A 172 2.63 -21.69 7.75
N ALA A 173 3.43 -22.58 7.18
CA ALA A 173 3.34 -24.00 7.47
C ALA A 173 3.55 -24.29 8.97
N GLU A 174 4.53 -23.63 9.60
CA GLU A 174 4.77 -23.73 11.04
C GLU A 174 3.61 -23.16 11.86
N LEU A 175 3.06 -22.01 11.46
CA LEU A 175 1.90 -21.41 12.11
C LEU A 175 0.66 -22.30 12.02
N PHE A 176 0.40 -22.93 10.88
CA PHE A 176 -0.73 -23.84 10.72
C PHE A 176 -0.61 -25.07 11.62
N GLU A 177 0.61 -25.57 11.87
CA GLU A 177 0.82 -26.65 12.83
C GLU A 177 0.52 -26.18 14.26
N LEU A 178 1.02 -25.00 14.64
CA LEU A 178 0.72 -24.40 15.96
C LEU A 178 -0.79 -24.22 16.18
N TYR A 179 -1.52 -23.76 15.16
CA TYR A 179 -2.97 -23.52 15.24
C TYR A 179 -3.82 -24.80 15.25
N ARG A 180 -3.23 -26.00 15.16
CA ARG A 180 -3.96 -27.25 15.39
C ARG A 180 -4.24 -27.51 16.85
N ASP A 181 -3.47 -26.92 17.75
CA ASP A 181 -3.67 -27.05 19.19
C ASP A 181 -4.86 -26.17 19.64
N PRO A 182 -6.00 -26.76 20.07
CA PRO A 182 -7.15 -26.00 20.53
C PRO A 182 -6.88 -25.23 21.83
N GLU A 183 -5.84 -25.60 22.59
CA GLU A 183 -5.44 -24.92 23.84
C GLU A 183 -4.52 -23.72 23.60
N LEU A 184 -4.16 -23.43 22.35
CA LEU A 184 -3.38 -22.26 21.98
C LEU A 184 -4.25 -20.99 22.07
N HIS A 185 -4.11 -20.27 23.19
CA HIS A 185 -4.86 -19.03 23.45
C HIS A 185 -3.99 -17.75 23.36
N GLU A 186 -2.69 -17.90 23.14
CA GLU A 186 -1.76 -16.78 22.97
C GLU A 186 -1.33 -16.63 21.51
N LYS A 187 -1.23 -15.38 21.05
CA LYS A 187 -0.75 -15.05 19.70
C LYS A 187 0.69 -15.57 19.53
N PRO A 188 0.97 -16.50 18.61
CA PRO A 188 2.32 -17.00 18.41
C PRO A 188 3.28 -15.88 17.99
N LYS A 189 4.44 -15.79 18.64
CA LYS A 189 5.49 -14.82 18.26
C LYS A 189 5.91 -14.97 16.79
N ARG A 190 5.87 -16.20 16.26
CA ARG A 190 6.18 -16.51 14.86
C ARG A 190 5.31 -15.73 13.87
N LEU A 191 4.07 -15.37 14.24
CA LEU A 191 3.18 -14.56 13.41
C LEU A 191 3.77 -13.19 13.09
N GLU A 192 4.58 -12.64 14.00
CA GLU A 192 5.23 -11.34 13.85
C GLU A 192 6.30 -11.33 12.75
N GLU A 193 6.63 -12.48 12.17
CA GLU A 193 7.57 -12.59 11.06
C GLU A 193 6.92 -12.41 9.69
N ARG A 194 5.58 -12.38 9.57
CA ARG A 194 4.90 -12.20 8.27
C ARG A 194 5.02 -10.77 7.70
N GLY A 195 5.31 -9.77 8.53
CA GLY A 195 5.39 -8.35 8.13
C GLY A 195 4.04 -7.61 8.11
N GLY A 196 2.93 -8.31 8.34
CA GLY A 196 1.57 -7.75 8.41
C GLY A 196 1.12 -7.31 9.80
N ALA A 197 2.05 -6.91 10.68
CA ALA A 197 1.68 -6.43 12.01
C ALA A 197 0.75 -5.20 11.90
N HIS A 198 -0.20 -5.09 12.83
CA HIS A 198 -1.17 -4.00 12.97
C HIS A 198 -2.26 -3.86 11.88
N TYR A 199 -2.32 -4.75 10.88
CA TYR A 199 -3.46 -4.76 9.94
C TYR A 199 -4.79 -4.99 10.67
N SER A 200 -4.84 -5.92 11.62
CA SER A 200 -6.04 -6.18 12.43
C SER A 200 -6.45 -4.97 13.26
N ASP A 201 -5.47 -4.24 13.81
CA ASP A 201 -5.74 -3.08 14.65
C ASP A 201 -6.34 -1.94 13.81
N ALA A 202 -5.77 -1.68 12.62
CA ALA A 202 -6.29 -0.71 11.68
C ALA A 202 -7.70 -1.07 11.20
N ALA A 203 -7.93 -2.35 10.87
CA ALA A 203 -9.22 -2.87 10.45
C ALA A 203 -10.31 -2.70 11.52
N CYS A 204 -10.05 -3.20 12.72
CA CYS A 204 -11.00 -3.13 13.83
C CYS A 204 -11.29 -1.68 14.23
N SER A 205 -10.28 -0.81 14.23
CA SER A 205 -10.45 0.62 14.50
C SER A 205 -11.31 1.30 13.44
N LEU A 206 -11.11 0.98 12.16
CA LEU A 206 -11.93 1.53 11.08
C LEU A 206 -13.40 1.07 11.21
N ILE A 207 -13.62 -0.21 11.46
CA ILE A 207 -14.97 -0.77 11.65
C ILE A 207 -15.66 -0.09 12.84
N ASP A 208 -14.97 0.00 13.97
CA ASP A 208 -15.49 0.67 15.17
C ASP A 208 -15.88 2.12 14.89
N SER A 209 -15.03 2.87 14.18
CA SER A 209 -15.29 4.26 13.84
C SER A 209 -16.42 4.48 12.86
N ILE A 210 -16.58 3.61 11.87
CA ILE A 210 -17.73 3.64 10.95
C ILE A 210 -19.02 3.30 11.71
N VAL A 211 -19.02 2.23 12.52
CA VAL A 211 -20.22 1.79 13.23
C VAL A 211 -20.66 2.81 14.29
N ASN A 212 -19.72 3.44 14.98
CA ASN A 212 -19.99 4.33 16.10
C ASN A 212 -19.89 5.82 15.77
N ASP A 213 -19.78 6.17 14.48
CA ASP A 213 -19.68 7.56 13.99
C ASP A 213 -18.64 8.40 14.77
N ARG A 214 -17.46 7.83 15.00
CA ARG A 214 -16.50 8.38 15.97
C ARG A 214 -15.88 9.72 15.55
N GLY A 215 -15.79 9.99 14.25
CA GLY A 215 -15.18 11.21 13.72
C GLY A 215 -13.67 11.33 13.98
N ASP A 216 -12.99 10.23 14.32
CA ASP A 216 -11.54 10.22 14.50
C ASP A 216 -10.80 10.20 13.16
N ILE A 217 -9.52 10.56 13.20
CA ILE A 217 -8.66 10.59 12.01
C ILE A 217 -7.93 9.25 11.86
N GLN A 218 -8.13 8.61 10.72
CA GLN A 218 -7.42 7.41 10.31
C GLN A 218 -6.79 7.61 8.92
N TYR A 219 -5.91 6.70 8.54
CA TYR A 219 -5.16 6.78 7.28
C TYR A 219 -5.60 5.64 6.38
N VAL A 220 -6.18 5.99 5.24
CA VAL A 220 -6.95 5.05 4.42
C VAL A 220 -6.78 5.33 2.93
N ASP A 221 -6.95 4.30 2.12
CA ASP A 221 -7.07 4.41 0.66
C ASP A 221 -8.51 4.72 0.27
N VAL A 222 -8.72 5.89 -0.32
CA VAL A 222 -10.04 6.47 -0.62
C VAL A 222 -10.02 7.23 -1.93
N ARG A 223 -11.22 7.50 -2.48
CA ARG A 223 -11.35 8.35 -3.67
C ARG A 223 -10.86 9.75 -3.34
N ASN A 224 -10.00 10.30 -4.19
CA ASN A 224 -9.41 11.62 -4.01
C ASN A 224 -10.48 12.70 -3.80
N GLY A 225 -11.49 12.78 -4.67
CA GLY A 225 -12.61 13.71 -4.51
C GLY A 225 -12.22 15.19 -4.47
N GLY A 226 -10.98 15.52 -4.89
CA GLY A 226 -10.42 16.87 -4.83
C GLY A 226 -9.57 17.17 -3.58
N ALA A 227 -9.34 16.20 -2.70
CA ALA A 227 -8.48 16.37 -1.52
C ALA A 227 -7.03 16.75 -1.91
N VAL A 228 -6.49 16.08 -2.92
CA VAL A 228 -5.22 16.39 -3.58
C VAL A 228 -5.53 16.99 -4.95
N SER A 229 -5.28 18.30 -5.10
CA SER A 229 -5.69 19.05 -6.29
C SER A 229 -4.88 18.71 -7.54
N SER A 230 -3.65 18.21 -7.38
CA SER A 230 -2.79 17.80 -8.50
C SER A 230 -3.10 16.40 -9.03
N LEU A 231 -4.01 15.64 -8.42
CA LEU A 231 -4.41 14.31 -8.87
C LEU A 231 -5.87 14.31 -9.39
N PRO A 232 -6.22 13.44 -10.35
CA PRO A 232 -7.60 13.29 -10.80
C PRO A 232 -8.54 12.97 -9.62
N ALA A 233 -9.75 13.53 -9.64
CA ALA A 233 -10.71 13.40 -8.54
C ALA A 233 -11.20 11.96 -8.34
N GLU A 234 -11.17 11.16 -9.40
CA GLU A 234 -11.61 9.77 -9.40
C GLU A 234 -10.52 8.76 -9.03
N SER A 235 -9.27 9.19 -8.88
CA SER A 235 -8.16 8.32 -8.47
C SER A 235 -8.22 7.95 -6.98
N ALA A 236 -7.71 6.79 -6.64
CA ALA A 236 -7.44 6.39 -5.25
C ALA A 236 -6.21 7.11 -4.72
N ILE A 237 -6.26 7.57 -3.47
CA ILE A 237 -5.14 8.17 -2.74
C ILE A 237 -5.07 7.56 -1.34
N GLU A 238 -3.88 7.55 -0.74
CA GLU A 238 -3.71 7.23 0.68
C GLU A 238 -3.55 8.55 1.45
N CYS A 239 -4.51 8.86 2.31
CA CYS A 239 -4.55 10.13 3.02
C CYS A 239 -5.13 10.00 4.43
N ALA A 240 -4.98 11.07 5.22
CA ALA A 240 -5.73 11.23 6.45
C ALA A 240 -7.21 11.52 6.13
N ALA A 241 -8.11 10.78 6.76
CA ALA A 241 -9.55 10.97 6.61
C ALA A 241 -10.25 10.93 7.97
N MET A 242 -11.28 11.76 8.11
CA MET A 242 -12.21 11.67 9.23
C MET A 242 -13.17 10.52 9.00
N ILE A 243 -13.25 9.57 9.92
CA ILE A 243 -14.10 8.39 9.76
C ILE A 243 -15.47 8.64 10.38
N THR A 244 -16.51 8.61 9.54
CA THR A 244 -17.92 8.81 9.93
C THR A 244 -18.74 7.56 9.59
N ALA A 245 -19.99 7.51 10.04
CA ALA A 245 -20.92 6.44 9.66
C ALA A 245 -21.21 6.39 8.15
N ASP A 246 -21.10 7.54 7.46
CA ASP A 246 -21.18 7.65 6.00
C ASP A 246 -19.85 7.35 5.31
N GLY A 247 -18.87 6.83 6.04
CA GLY A 247 -17.55 6.48 5.55
C GLY A 247 -16.48 7.56 5.75
N PRO A 248 -15.28 7.31 5.19
CA PRO A 248 -14.17 8.25 5.30
C PRO A 248 -14.44 9.57 4.58
N LYS A 249 -14.08 10.69 5.21
CA LYS A 249 -14.06 12.03 4.63
C LYS A 249 -12.60 12.46 4.50
N PRO A 250 -11.99 12.37 3.29
CA PRO A 250 -10.62 12.77 3.06
C PRO A 250 -10.38 14.20 3.53
N LEU A 251 -9.28 14.44 4.24
CA LEU A 251 -8.87 15.79 4.60
C LEU A 251 -8.19 16.46 3.40
N ALA A 252 -8.43 17.76 3.22
CA ALA A 252 -7.83 18.51 2.13
C ALA A 252 -6.30 18.59 2.32
N VAL A 253 -5.57 18.15 1.30
CA VAL A 253 -4.10 18.24 1.19
C VAL A 253 -3.72 19.46 0.35
N GLY A 254 -4.52 19.76 -0.68
CA GLY A 254 -4.22 20.83 -1.64
C GLY A 254 -3.23 20.36 -2.69
N GLU A 255 -2.32 21.25 -3.08
CA GLU A 255 -1.35 20.99 -4.14
C GLU A 255 -0.10 20.28 -3.57
N LEU A 256 0.32 19.19 -4.21
CA LEU A 256 1.54 18.49 -3.83
C LEU A 256 2.77 19.36 -4.13
N SER A 257 3.72 19.39 -3.20
CA SER A 257 4.97 20.11 -3.42
C SER A 257 5.75 19.52 -4.62
N PRO A 258 6.52 20.33 -5.37
CA PRO A 258 7.32 19.83 -6.49
C PRO A 258 8.27 18.70 -6.10
N ALA A 259 8.73 18.69 -4.84
CA ALA A 259 9.67 17.71 -4.32
C ALA A 259 9.10 16.28 -4.29
N ILE A 260 7.79 16.12 -4.12
CA ILE A 260 7.13 14.79 -4.04
C ILE A 260 6.22 14.51 -5.25
N ASN A 261 5.63 15.56 -5.84
CA ASN A 261 4.60 15.46 -6.87
C ASN A 261 5.03 14.60 -8.07
N GLY A 262 6.24 14.83 -8.59
CA GLY A 262 6.72 14.11 -9.78
C GLY A 262 6.70 12.58 -9.60
N SER A 263 7.18 12.09 -8.46
CA SER A 263 7.19 10.65 -8.17
C SER A 263 5.77 10.08 -8.03
N ILE A 264 4.87 10.81 -7.36
CA ILE A 264 3.48 10.41 -7.14
C ILE A 264 2.73 10.33 -8.48
N GLN A 265 2.93 11.29 -9.38
CA GLN A 265 2.32 11.29 -10.72
C GLN A 265 2.75 10.10 -11.56
N THR A 266 4.04 9.77 -11.53
CA THR A 266 4.58 8.62 -12.26
C THR A 266 3.95 7.32 -11.77
N ILE A 267 3.90 7.11 -10.46
CA ILE A 267 3.29 5.90 -9.90
C ILE A 267 1.78 5.88 -10.14
N LYS A 268 1.06 6.99 -9.98
CA LYS A 268 -0.38 7.02 -10.29
C LYS A 268 -0.66 6.67 -11.75
N SER A 269 0.17 7.16 -12.68
CA SER A 269 0.05 6.82 -14.10
C SER A 269 0.24 5.31 -14.31
N PHE A 270 1.26 4.72 -13.69
CA PHE A 270 1.45 3.27 -13.67
C PHE A 270 0.25 2.52 -13.12
N GLU A 271 -0.27 2.90 -11.94
CA GLU A 271 -1.41 2.22 -11.31
C GLU A 271 -2.66 2.24 -12.19
N ARG A 272 -2.94 3.38 -12.84
CA ARG A 272 -4.09 3.53 -13.73
C ARG A 272 -4.00 2.64 -14.96
N LEU A 273 -2.83 2.59 -15.60
CA LEU A 273 -2.61 1.73 -16.77
C LEU A 273 -2.73 0.25 -16.40
N VAL A 274 -2.19 -0.15 -15.24
CA VAL A 274 -2.32 -1.52 -14.74
C VAL A 274 -3.76 -1.87 -14.38
N ALA A 275 -4.49 -0.97 -13.73
CA ALA A 275 -5.90 -1.17 -13.40
C ALA A 275 -6.75 -1.33 -14.67
N GLU A 276 -6.53 -0.50 -15.69
CA GLU A 276 -7.20 -0.62 -16.99
C GLU A 276 -6.87 -1.94 -17.69
N ALA A 277 -5.59 -2.32 -17.74
CA ALA A 277 -5.18 -3.58 -18.35
C ALA A 277 -5.76 -4.80 -17.60
N ALA A 278 -5.88 -4.73 -16.27
CA ALA A 278 -6.48 -5.79 -15.46
C ALA A 278 -7.95 -6.05 -15.82
N VAL A 279 -8.68 -5.01 -16.25
CA VAL A 279 -10.09 -5.10 -16.65
C VAL A 279 -10.24 -5.44 -18.13
N THR A 280 -9.39 -4.87 -18.98
CA THR A 280 -9.51 -4.98 -20.45
C THR A 280 -8.78 -6.19 -21.04
N GLY A 281 -7.83 -6.80 -20.30
CA GLY A 281 -6.96 -7.83 -20.84
C GLY A 281 -5.93 -7.29 -21.85
N ASN A 282 -5.69 -5.98 -21.88
CA ASN A 282 -4.81 -5.35 -22.86
C ASN A 282 -3.33 -5.57 -22.50
N ARG A 283 -2.68 -6.52 -23.18
CA ARG A 283 -1.24 -6.81 -23.02
C ARG A 283 -0.36 -5.59 -23.33
N ASP A 284 -0.60 -4.90 -24.44
CA ASP A 284 0.26 -3.80 -24.87
C ASP A 284 0.25 -2.65 -23.86
N LEU A 285 -0.88 -2.45 -23.19
CA LEU A 285 -1.01 -1.51 -22.09
C LEU A 285 -0.16 -1.91 -20.87
N LEU A 286 0.04 -3.21 -20.60
CA LEU A 286 0.94 -3.66 -19.54
C LEU A 286 2.40 -3.36 -19.85
N VAL A 287 2.82 -3.53 -21.12
CA VAL A 287 4.18 -3.18 -21.54
C VAL A 287 4.39 -1.68 -21.35
N ALA A 288 3.46 -0.85 -21.84
CA ALA A 288 3.52 0.60 -21.65
C ALA A 288 3.52 1.00 -20.17
N ALA A 289 2.70 0.33 -19.34
CA ALA A 289 2.69 0.55 -17.89
C ALA A 289 4.04 0.21 -17.26
N LEU A 290 4.62 -0.95 -17.59
CA LEU A 290 5.89 -1.37 -17.00
C LEU A 290 7.01 -0.41 -17.39
N VAL A 291 7.09 0.03 -18.64
CA VAL A 291 8.05 1.05 -19.10
C VAL A 291 7.89 2.39 -18.36
N ALA A 292 6.66 2.79 -18.04
CA ALA A 292 6.40 3.99 -17.25
C ALA A 292 6.81 3.85 -15.77
N ASN A 293 7.04 2.64 -15.27
CA ASN A 293 7.45 2.41 -13.90
C ASN A 293 8.96 2.70 -13.74
N PRO A 294 9.39 3.53 -12.75
CA PRO A 294 10.81 3.87 -12.57
C PRO A 294 11.74 2.69 -12.27
N LEU A 295 11.19 1.52 -11.91
CA LEU A 295 11.95 0.30 -11.64
C LEU A 295 12.21 -0.53 -12.90
N CYS A 296 11.62 -0.16 -14.04
CA CYS A 296 11.88 -0.82 -15.31
C CYS A 296 13.06 -0.17 -16.02
N ASP A 297 14.00 -1.00 -16.46
CA ASP A 297 15.25 -0.55 -17.09
C ASP A 297 15.05 -0.14 -18.56
N SER A 298 14.31 -0.93 -19.34
CA SER A 298 14.08 -0.69 -20.77
C SER A 298 12.79 -1.32 -21.30
N ASP A 299 12.38 -0.91 -22.49
CA ASP A 299 11.24 -1.46 -23.22
C ASP A 299 11.41 -2.93 -23.61
N ALA A 300 12.61 -3.32 -24.05
CA ALA A 300 12.92 -4.71 -24.37
C ALA A 300 12.75 -5.62 -23.14
N VAL A 301 13.29 -5.20 -21.98
CA VAL A 301 13.12 -5.93 -20.72
C VAL A 301 11.64 -5.97 -20.31
N ALA A 302 10.91 -4.86 -20.46
CA ALA A 302 9.49 -4.84 -20.15
C ALA A 302 8.72 -5.85 -21.00
N TYR A 303 8.97 -5.88 -22.31
CA TYR A 303 8.33 -6.81 -23.24
C TYR A 303 8.53 -8.26 -22.80
N ASP A 304 9.78 -8.68 -22.59
CA ASP A 304 10.13 -10.05 -22.23
C ASP A 304 9.53 -10.45 -20.88
N VAL A 305 9.60 -9.58 -19.88
CA VAL A 305 9.06 -9.82 -18.54
C VAL A 305 7.52 -9.94 -18.57
N ILE A 306 6.83 -9.13 -19.38
CA ILE A 306 5.38 -9.23 -19.52
C ILE A 306 4.98 -10.57 -20.13
N ASP A 307 5.65 -11.03 -21.20
CA ASP A 307 5.33 -12.32 -21.82
C ASP A 307 5.58 -13.49 -20.87
N GLU A 308 6.75 -13.54 -20.24
CA GLU A 308 7.09 -14.63 -19.32
C GLU A 308 6.11 -14.70 -18.12
N LEU A 309 5.74 -13.54 -17.57
CA LEU A 309 4.82 -13.51 -16.42
C LEU A 309 3.35 -13.75 -16.81
N LEU A 310 2.94 -13.44 -18.03
CA LEU A 310 1.62 -13.82 -18.55
C LEU A 310 1.53 -15.35 -18.63
N ASP A 311 2.53 -16.00 -19.23
CA ASP A 311 2.58 -17.46 -19.32
C ASP A 311 2.64 -18.11 -17.93
N ALA A 312 3.49 -17.60 -17.03
CA ALA A 312 3.63 -18.13 -15.66
C ALA A 312 2.34 -17.98 -14.81
N HIS A 313 1.43 -17.09 -15.20
CA HIS A 313 0.19 -16.81 -14.49
C HIS A 313 -1.07 -17.13 -15.29
N LEU A 314 -0.95 -17.89 -16.38
CA LEU A 314 -2.04 -18.20 -17.31
C LEU A 314 -3.34 -18.64 -16.62
N ALA A 315 -3.23 -19.57 -15.67
CA ALA A 315 -4.37 -20.11 -14.93
C ALA A 315 -5.15 -19.07 -14.09
N TYR A 316 -4.55 -17.91 -13.83
CA TYR A 316 -5.11 -16.86 -12.98
C TYR A 316 -5.38 -15.55 -13.74
N LEU A 317 -5.18 -15.55 -15.07
CA LEU A 317 -5.31 -14.35 -15.91
C LEU A 317 -6.26 -14.58 -17.10
N PRO A 318 -7.46 -15.15 -16.89
CA PRO A 318 -8.36 -15.53 -17.99
C PRO A 318 -8.72 -14.35 -18.90
N GLN A 319 -8.71 -13.11 -18.38
CA GLN A 319 -8.99 -11.90 -19.15
C GLN A 319 -7.96 -11.60 -20.25
N PHE A 320 -6.75 -12.16 -20.19
CA PHE A 320 -5.70 -11.96 -21.19
C PHE A 320 -5.68 -13.05 -22.28
N PHE A 321 -6.35 -14.18 -22.07
CA PHE A 321 -6.22 -15.35 -22.94
C PHE A 321 -7.49 -15.77 -23.67
N GLY A 322 -8.66 -15.19 -23.33
CA GLY A 322 -9.92 -15.53 -23.98
C GLY A 322 -10.29 -17.03 -23.90
N CYS A 323 -11.46 -17.40 -24.44
CA CYS A 323 -12.01 -18.77 -24.37
C CYS A 323 -11.22 -19.85 -25.16
N GLU A 324 -10.03 -19.56 -25.68
CA GLU A 324 -9.27 -20.51 -26.52
C GLU A 324 -8.46 -21.54 -25.72
N HIS A 325 -8.27 -21.35 -24.41
CA HIS A 325 -7.48 -22.27 -23.57
C HIS A 325 -8.24 -23.43 -22.93
N GLU A 326 -9.56 -23.54 -23.11
CA GLU A 326 -10.31 -24.76 -22.75
C GLU A 326 -10.14 -25.90 -23.77
N ARG A 327 -9.31 -25.72 -24.82
CA ARG A 327 -9.11 -26.70 -25.92
C ARG A 327 -7.68 -27.18 -26.11
N ARG A 328 -6.82 -27.10 -25.10
CA ARG A 328 -5.50 -27.78 -25.12
C ARG A 328 -5.35 -28.69 -23.92
#